data_AF-A0A6L3EZS6-F1
#
_entry.id   AF-A0A6L3EZS6-F1
#
_cell.length_a   1.000
_cell.length_b   1.000
_cell.length_c   1.000
_cell.angle_alpha   90.00
_cell.angle_beta   90.00
_cell.angle_gamma   90.00
#
_symmetry.space_group_name_H-M   'P 1'
#
loop_
_entity.id
_entity.type
_entity.pdbx_description
1 polymer ?
#
loop_
_entity_poly.entity_id
_entity_poly.type
_entity_poly.pdbx_seq_one_letter_code
_entity_poly.pdbx_strand_id
1 'polypeptide(L)'
;MSNLKETNSDDRIMSAIAHGAILLPMWGTIAAIIIWVTQKEKSEFVRQQAMQAIAWQVSQIVIMFFGMACYMCSFLTMIPFAETMETSSSGFPFFLIIPFGSMGFMMVSMLAFIVVGIVAAVRTLQGRPFTYPLIGRRIENYLAQ
;
A
#
# COMPACT_ATOMS: atom_id res chain seq x y z
N MET A 1 11.89 -23.84 -23.87
CA MET A 1 12.29 -22.47 -23.47
C MET A 1 11.36 -21.52 -24.18
N SER A 2 10.32 -21.06 -23.49
CA SER A 2 9.34 -20.13 -24.06
C SER A 2 10.04 -18.84 -24.48
N ASN A 3 9.63 -18.33 -25.63
CA ASN A 3 10.11 -17.13 -26.27
C ASN A 3 9.85 -15.93 -25.34
N LEU A 4 10.82 -15.56 -24.49
CA LEU A 4 10.75 -14.36 -23.67
C LEU A 4 10.83 -13.16 -24.62
N LYS A 5 9.67 -12.72 -25.10
CA LYS A 5 9.51 -11.42 -25.74
C LYS A 5 10.13 -10.41 -24.77
N GLU A 6 11.25 -9.78 -25.17
CA GLU A 6 11.85 -8.71 -24.37
C GLU A 6 10.76 -7.74 -23.95
N THR A 7 10.78 -7.35 -22.67
CA THR A 7 9.83 -6.36 -22.15
C THR A 7 9.99 -5.07 -22.95
N ASN A 8 8.99 -4.77 -23.79
CA ASN A 8 8.98 -3.57 -24.61
C ASN A 8 8.90 -2.33 -23.69
N SER A 9 9.37 -1.18 -24.16
CA SER A 9 9.29 0.10 -23.44
C SER A 9 7.89 0.39 -22.91
N ASP A 10 6.85 0.09 -23.70
CA ASP A 10 5.46 0.28 -23.33
C ASP A 10 5.05 -0.56 -22.10
N ASP A 11 5.51 -1.81 -22.02
CA ASP A 11 5.22 -2.71 -20.89
C ASP A 11 5.84 -2.18 -19.59
N ARG A 12 7.05 -1.60 -19.69
CA ARG A 12 7.76 -1.00 -18.57
C ARG A 12 7.04 0.25 -18.08
N ILE A 13 6.62 1.12 -19.00
CA ILE A 13 5.87 2.34 -18.69
C ILE A 13 4.54 2.00 -18.04
N MET A 14 3.77 1.07 -18.61
CA MET A 14 2.46 0.70 -18.06
C MET A 14 2.57 0.05 -16.68
N SER A 15 3.57 -0.80 -16.47
CA SER A 15 3.84 -1.37 -15.14
C SER A 15 4.24 -0.29 -14.13
N ALA A 16 5.12 0.64 -14.53
CA ALA A 16 5.54 1.75 -13.69
C ALA A 16 4.36 2.67 -13.32
N ILE A 17 3.45 2.96 -14.27
CA ILE A 17 2.23 3.73 -14.00
C ILE A 17 1.31 2.97 -13.04
N ALA A 18 1.12 1.66 -13.21
CA ALA A 18 0.28 0.87 -12.32
C ALA A 18 0.76 0.94 -10.87
N HIS A 19 2.07 0.83 -10.62
CA HIS A 19 2.63 1.00 -9.28
C HIS A 19 2.62 2.46 -8.83
N GLY A 20 2.97 3.40 -9.71
CA GLY A 20 3.04 4.84 -9.43
C GLY A 20 1.67 5.45 -9.09
N ALA A 21 0.58 4.81 -9.52
CA ALA A 21 -0.78 5.19 -9.18
C ALA A 21 -1.02 5.25 -7.65
N ILE A 22 -0.19 4.60 -6.84
CA ILE A 22 -0.24 4.63 -5.37
C ILE A 22 -0.21 6.05 -4.77
N LEU A 23 0.31 7.04 -5.52
CA LEU A 23 0.32 8.45 -5.11
C LEU A 23 -1.09 9.07 -5.03
N LEU A 24 -2.08 8.44 -5.67
CA LEU A 24 -3.48 8.82 -5.64
C LEU A 24 -4.26 7.71 -4.93
N PRO A 25 -4.38 7.72 -3.59
CA PRO A 25 -5.12 6.69 -2.88
C PRO A 25 -6.56 6.54 -3.43
N MET A 26 -7.06 5.31 -3.48
CA MET A 26 -8.34 4.91 -4.09
C MET A 26 -8.44 5.07 -5.61
N TRP A 27 -8.17 6.26 -6.15
CA TRP A 27 -8.21 6.51 -7.61
C TRP A 27 -7.11 5.78 -8.37
N GLY A 28 -5.94 5.68 -7.75
CA GLY A 28 -4.79 4.94 -8.26
C GLY A 28 -5.08 3.46 -8.43
N THR A 29 -5.84 2.87 -7.50
CA THR A 29 -6.26 1.47 -7.58
C THR A 29 -7.12 1.24 -8.81
N ILE A 30 -8.04 2.16 -9.10
CA ILE A 30 -8.86 2.10 -10.32
C ILE A 30 -7.97 2.18 -11.55
N ALA A 31 -6.99 3.08 -11.59
CA ALA A 31 -6.04 3.17 -12.71
C ALA A 31 -5.24 1.87 -12.90
N ALA A 32 -4.74 1.27 -11.81
CA ALA A 32 -4.03 -0.01 -11.86
C ALA A 32 -4.93 -1.16 -12.34
N ILE A 33 -6.20 -1.19 -11.93
CA ILE A 33 -7.21 -2.14 -12.41
C ILE A 33 -7.46 -1.96 -13.91
N ILE A 34 -7.63 -0.73 -14.39
CA ILE A 34 -7.83 -0.45 -15.82
C ILE A 34 -6.63 -0.94 -16.62
N ILE A 35 -5.40 -0.66 -16.17
CA ILE A 35 -4.18 -1.16 -16.81
C ILE A 35 -4.18 -2.69 -16.85
N TRP A 36 -4.48 -3.35 -15.72
CA TRP A 36 -4.51 -4.81 -15.67
C TRP A 36 -5.57 -5.38 -16.63
N VAL A 37 -6.81 -4.91 -16.60
CA VAL A 37 -7.89 -5.43 -17.47
C VAL A 37 -7.55 -5.25 -18.95
N THR A 38 -6.97 -4.11 -19.33
CA THR A 38 -6.69 -3.77 -20.74
C THR A 38 -5.40 -4.39 -21.30
N GLN A 39 -4.47 -4.78 -20.43
CA GLN A 39 -3.14 -5.28 -20.81
C GLN A 39 -2.86 -6.73 -20.43
N LYS A 40 -3.68 -7.36 -19.57
CA LYS A 40 -3.44 -8.73 -19.08
C LYS A 40 -3.28 -9.78 -20.19
N GLU A 41 -3.94 -9.58 -21.33
CA GLU A 41 -3.88 -10.51 -22.48
C GLU A 41 -2.75 -10.14 -23.47
N LYS A 42 -2.22 -8.92 -23.39
CA LYS A 42 -1.23 -8.38 -24.32
C LYS A 42 0.21 -8.57 -23.83
N SER A 43 0.41 -8.50 -22.52
CA SER A 43 1.72 -8.66 -21.89
C SER A 43 1.61 -9.38 -20.56
N GLU A 44 2.29 -10.53 -20.45
CA GLU A 44 2.39 -11.28 -19.20
C GLU A 44 3.15 -10.48 -18.12
N PHE A 45 4.14 -9.69 -18.51
CA PHE A 45 4.87 -8.83 -17.58
C PHE A 45 3.94 -7.79 -16.94
N VAL A 46 3.17 -7.06 -17.76
CA VAL A 46 2.20 -6.07 -17.26
C VAL A 46 1.10 -6.76 -16.45
N ARG A 47 0.63 -7.93 -16.89
CA ARG A 47 -0.36 -8.75 -16.16
C ARG A 47 0.08 -9.01 -14.72
N GLN A 48 1.32 -9.44 -14.52
CA GLN A 48 1.85 -9.75 -13.19
C GLN A 48 2.09 -8.48 -12.37
N GLN A 49 2.77 -7.47 -12.93
CA GLN A 49 3.13 -6.25 -12.21
C GLN A 49 1.89 -5.42 -11.83
N ALA A 50 0.92 -5.27 -12.74
CA ALA A 50 -0.31 -4.54 -12.43
C ALA A 50 -1.16 -5.27 -11.38
N MET A 51 -1.26 -6.60 -11.39
CA MET A 51 -1.96 -7.34 -10.32
C MET A 51 -1.29 -7.16 -8.96
N GLN A 52 0.05 -7.19 -8.93
CA GLN A 52 0.82 -6.90 -7.72
C GLN A 52 0.59 -5.47 -7.21
N ALA A 53 0.53 -4.48 -8.11
CA ALA A 53 0.20 -3.10 -7.77
C ALA A 53 -1.21 -2.97 -7.17
N ILE A 54 -2.22 -3.61 -7.79
CA ILE A 54 -3.60 -3.62 -7.29
C ILE A 54 -3.64 -4.19 -5.88
N ALA A 55 -3.04 -5.35 -5.66
CA ALA A 55 -3.08 -6.00 -4.34
C ALA A 55 -2.37 -5.17 -3.26
N TRP A 56 -1.27 -4.49 -3.60
CA TRP A 56 -0.58 -3.59 -2.69
C TRP A 56 -1.42 -2.37 -2.33
N GLN A 57 -2.05 -1.73 -3.32
CA GLN A 57 -2.91 -0.56 -3.10
C GLN A 57 -4.21 -0.91 -2.36
N VAL A 58 -4.81 -2.07 -2.63
CA VAL A 58 -5.95 -2.59 -1.84
C VAL A 58 -5.54 -2.83 -0.39
N SER A 59 -4.37 -3.42 -0.16
CA SER A 59 -3.85 -3.64 1.20
C SER A 59 -3.62 -2.32 1.94
N GLN A 60 -3.11 -1.30 1.26
CA GLN A 60 -2.97 0.04 1.81
C GLN A 60 -4.33 0.61 2.24
N ILE A 61 -5.37 0.49 1.41
CA ILE A 61 -6.72 0.96 1.72
C ILE A 61 -7.27 0.24 2.96
N VAL A 62 -7.11 -1.09 3.04
CA VAL A 62 -7.53 -1.87 4.21
C VAL A 62 -6.82 -1.42 5.49
N ILE A 63 -5.49 -1.25 5.43
CA ILE A 63 -4.69 -0.76 6.56
C ILE A 63 -5.09 0.67 6.96
N MET A 64 -5.42 1.52 6.00
CA MET A 64 -5.90 2.87 6.26
C MET A 64 -7.22 2.86 7.04
N PHE A 65 -8.22 2.07 6.61
CA PHE A 65 -9.50 1.97 7.34
C PHE A 65 -9.31 1.35 8.72
N PHE A 66 -8.48 0.32 8.85
CA PHE A 66 -8.16 -0.28 10.13
C PHE A 66 -7.45 0.71 11.07
N GLY A 67 -6.43 1.41 10.57
CA GLY A 67 -5.71 2.45 11.32
C GLY A 67 -6.63 3.58 11.75
N MET A 68 -7.55 4.01 10.90
CA MET A 68 -8.57 5.01 11.23
C MET A 68 -9.49 4.51 12.36
N ALA A 69 -9.94 3.26 12.31
CA ALA A 69 -10.77 2.68 13.37
C ALA A 69 -10.00 2.63 14.71
N CYS A 70 -8.75 2.18 14.71
CA CYS A 70 -7.88 2.18 15.89
C CYS A 70 -7.67 3.59 16.45
N TYR A 71 -7.43 4.57 15.57
CA TYR A 71 -7.30 5.97 15.96
C TYR A 71 -8.59 6.50 16.59
N MET A 72 -9.77 6.21 16.03
CA MET A 72 -11.05 6.61 16.64
C MET A 72 -11.29 5.94 18.00
N CYS A 73 -10.98 4.65 18.12
CA CYS A 73 -11.09 3.94 19.40
C CYS A 73 -10.13 4.49 20.47
N SER A 74 -8.99 5.08 20.09
CA SER A 74 -8.06 5.69 21.05
C SER A 74 -8.66 6.88 21.80
N PHE A 75 -9.66 7.57 21.25
CA PHE A 75 -10.35 8.65 21.96
C PHE A 75 -11.26 8.13 23.07
N LEU A 76 -11.73 6.88 22.98
CA LEU A 76 -12.55 6.27 24.04
C LEU A 76 -11.75 6.11 25.34
N THR A 77 -10.42 6.03 25.27
CA THR A 77 -9.56 5.96 26.46
C THR A 77 -9.41 7.31 27.14
N MET A 78 -9.80 8.43 26.51
CA MET A 78 -9.64 9.77 27.09
C MET A 78 -10.65 10.06 28.21
N ILE A 79 -11.88 9.56 28.09
CA ILE A 79 -12.96 9.79 29.08
C ILE A 79 -12.60 9.23 30.47
N PRO A 80 -12.30 7.93 30.64
CA PRO A 80 -11.94 7.39 31.95
C PRO A 80 -10.62 7.97 32.48
N PHE A 81 -9.73 8.42 31.61
CA PHE A 81 -8.44 8.99 32.03
C PHE A 81 -8.56 10.43 32.52
N ALA A 82 -9.47 11.23 31.95
CA ALA A 82 -9.74 12.60 32.42
C ALA A 82 -10.20 12.62 33.89
N GLU A 83 -11.04 11.65 34.29
CA GLU A 83 -11.49 11.48 35.68
C GLU A 83 -10.34 11.13 36.63
N THR A 84 -9.35 10.34 36.18
CA THR A 84 -8.18 9.99 37.01
C THR A 84 -7.17 11.14 37.19
N MET A 85 -7.15 12.12 36.29
CA MET A 85 -6.20 13.25 36.34
C MET A 85 -6.56 14.29 37.39
N GLU A 86 -7.83 14.39 37.81
CA GLU A 86 -8.23 15.28 38.92
C GLU A 86 -7.56 14.91 40.26
N THR A 87 -7.04 13.68 40.38
CA THR A 87 -6.45 13.15 41.62
C THR A 87 -4.92 13.07 41.64
N SER A 88 -4.24 13.43 40.55
CA SER A 88 -2.78 13.27 40.42
C SER A 88 -2.05 14.58 40.10
N SER A 89 -1.01 14.89 40.88
CA SER A 89 -0.26 16.17 40.83
C SER A 89 0.99 16.14 39.94
N SER A 90 1.11 15.20 39.00
CA SER A 90 2.35 14.97 38.25
C SER A 90 2.22 15.04 36.73
N GLY A 91 3.19 15.73 36.13
CA GLY A 91 3.91 15.32 34.92
C GLY A 91 3.15 15.26 33.59
N PHE A 92 3.91 15.15 32.50
CA PHE A 92 3.47 15.12 31.10
C PHE A 92 2.20 14.25 30.87
N PRO A 93 1.21 14.70 30.07
CA PRO A 93 -0.08 14.02 29.92
C PRO A 93 0.04 12.74 29.06
N PHE A 94 0.44 11.62 29.68
CA PHE A 94 0.63 10.32 29.02
C PHE A 94 -0.61 9.82 28.26
N PHE A 95 -1.82 10.24 28.65
CA PHE A 95 -3.05 9.89 27.93
C PHE A 95 -3.11 10.44 26.51
N LEU A 96 -2.38 11.51 26.21
CA LEU A 96 -2.28 12.04 24.85
C LEU A 96 -1.39 11.15 23.96
N ILE A 97 -0.49 10.35 24.52
CA ILE A 97 0.43 9.51 23.74
C ILE A 97 -0.33 8.44 22.95
N ILE A 98 -1.46 7.94 23.45
CA ILE A 98 -2.24 6.89 22.77
C ILE A 98 -2.85 7.40 21.44
N PRO A 99 -3.64 8.50 21.41
CA PRO A 99 -4.17 9.05 20.16
C PRO A 99 -3.07 9.60 19.24
N PHE A 100 -2.07 10.33 19.76
CA PHE A 100 -1.00 10.86 18.90
C PHE A 100 -0.05 9.76 18.39
N GLY A 101 0.21 8.73 19.20
CA GLY A 101 1.04 7.58 18.83
C GLY A 101 0.35 6.71 17.78
N SER A 102 -0.95 6.45 17.93
CA SER A 102 -1.72 5.70 16.93
C SER A 102 -1.82 6.46 15.60
N MET A 103 -2.04 7.78 15.64
CA MET A 103 -2.00 8.63 14.45
C MET A 103 -0.62 8.60 13.78
N GLY A 104 0.46 8.76 14.56
CA GLY A 104 1.83 8.70 14.07
C GLY A 104 2.16 7.37 13.40
N PHE A 105 1.78 6.25 14.03
CA PHE A 105 1.94 4.92 13.47
C PHE A 105 1.18 4.75 12.14
N MET A 106 -0.07 5.22 12.08
CA MET A 106 -0.86 5.20 10.84
C MET A 106 -0.15 5.99 9.72
N MET A 107 0.33 7.20 10.00
CA MET A 107 1.02 8.03 9.00
C MET A 107 2.32 7.38 8.50
N VAL A 108 3.14 6.86 9.41
CA VAL A 108 4.40 6.17 9.05
C VAL A 108 4.13 4.95 8.19
N SER A 109 3.11 4.16 8.54
CA SER A 109 2.72 3.00 7.73
C SER A 109 2.28 3.40 6.32
N MET A 110 1.50 4.48 6.17
CA MET A 110 1.05 4.97 4.86
C MET A 110 2.23 5.43 3.99
N LEU A 111 3.18 6.16 4.58
CA LEU A 111 4.40 6.59 3.90
C LEU A 111 5.25 5.39 3.45
N ALA A 112 5.40 4.37 4.30
CA ALA A 112 6.11 3.16 3.95
C ALA A 112 5.48 2.46 2.73
N PHE A 113 4.15 2.38 2.66
CA PHE A 113 3.44 1.81 1.50
C PHE A 113 3.71 2.58 0.21
N ILE A 114 3.68 3.91 0.28
CA ILE A 114 3.97 4.79 -0.87
C ILE A 114 5.42 4.60 -1.34
N VAL A 115 6.39 4.62 -0.42
CA VAL A 115 7.81 4.43 -0.75
C VAL A 115 8.04 3.10 -1.45
N VAL A 116 7.48 2.00 -0.93
CA VAL A 116 7.61 0.68 -1.58
C VAL A 116 6.94 0.67 -2.96
N GLY A 117 5.80 1.33 -3.12
CA GLY A 117 5.13 1.48 -4.42
C GLY A 117 5.96 2.28 -5.43
N ILE A 118 6.62 3.36 -5.00
CA ILE A 118 7.53 4.14 -5.86
C ILE A 118 8.75 3.29 -6.23
N VAL A 119 9.33 2.54 -5.29
CA VAL A 119 10.45 1.62 -5.58
C VAL A 119 10.04 0.56 -6.61
N ALA A 120 8.83 0.02 -6.50
CA ALA A 120 8.27 -0.90 -7.48
C ALA A 120 8.10 -0.25 -8.87
N ALA A 121 7.60 0.99 -8.91
CA ALA A 121 7.46 1.75 -10.14
C ALA A 121 8.82 2.01 -10.83
N VAL A 122 9.83 2.44 -10.07
CA VAL A 122 11.18 2.68 -10.61
C VAL A 122 11.82 1.38 -11.11
N ARG A 123 11.69 0.27 -10.37
CA ARG A 123 12.27 -1.01 -10.77
C ARG A 123 11.62 -1.57 -12.04
N THR A 124 10.29 -1.49 -12.14
CA THR A 124 9.56 -1.93 -13.34
C THR A 124 9.83 -1.04 -14.56
N LEU A 125 10.04 0.27 -14.34
CA LEU A 125 10.49 1.18 -15.40
C LEU A 125 11.88 0.80 -15.96
N GLN A 126 12.77 0.30 -15.10
CA GLN A 126 14.08 -0.25 -15.51
C GLN A 126 13.98 -1.62 -16.20
N GLY A 127 12.77 -2.16 -16.38
CA GLY A 127 12.53 -3.49 -16.95
C GLY A 127 12.82 -4.64 -15.97
N ARG A 128 13.04 -4.35 -14.69
CA ARG A 128 13.24 -5.37 -13.65
C ARG A 128 11.89 -5.71 -13.01
N PRO A 129 11.47 -6.99 -12.99
CA PRO A 129 10.25 -7.37 -12.30
C PRO A 129 10.37 -7.04 -10.81
N PHE A 130 9.28 -6.56 -10.22
CA PHE A 130 9.18 -6.34 -8.79
C PHE A 130 8.22 -7.36 -8.17
N THR A 131 8.60 -7.86 -6.99
CA THR A 131 7.76 -8.77 -6.21
C THR A 131 7.57 -8.18 -4.81
N TYR A 132 6.33 -7.87 -4.42
CA TYR A 132 6.07 -7.41 -3.06
C TYR A 132 6.35 -8.54 -2.05
N PRO A 133 7.12 -8.30 -0.98
CA PRO A 133 7.54 -9.38 -0.06
C PRO A 133 6.38 -10.14 0.60
N LEU A 134 5.29 -9.45 0.97
CA LEU A 134 4.16 -10.08 1.65
C LEU A 134 3.17 -10.78 0.70
N ILE A 135 2.92 -10.22 -0.49
CA ILE A 135 1.77 -10.59 -1.33
C ILE A 135 2.21 -11.11 -2.70
N GLY A 136 3.38 -10.70 -3.19
CA GLY A 136 3.84 -10.95 -4.56
C GLY A 136 3.94 -12.43 -4.90
N ARG A 137 4.48 -13.27 -4.00
CA ARG A 137 4.61 -14.72 -4.24
C ARG A 137 3.27 -15.43 -4.42
N ARG A 138 2.22 -15.00 -3.70
CA ARG A 138 0.88 -15.61 -3.84
C ARG A 138 0.26 -15.27 -5.19
N ILE A 139 0.48 -14.04 -5.66
CA ILE A 139 -0.02 -13.55 -6.95
C ILE A 139 0.70 -14.23 -8.11
N GLU A 140 2.03 -14.36 -8.02
CA GLU A 140 2.82 -15.06 -9.04
C GLU A 140 2.33 -16.50 -9.22
N ASN A 141 2.13 -17.24 -8.13
CA ASN A 141 1.63 -18.61 -8.18
C ASN A 141 0.19 -18.73 -8.69
N TYR A 142 -0.64 -17.72 -8.44
CA TYR A 142 -2.03 -17.69 -8.92
C TYR A 142 -2.12 -17.42 -10.43
N LEU A 143 -1.24 -16.55 -10.95
CA LEU A 143 -1.23 -16.19 -12.37
C LEU A 143 -0.40 -17.14 -13.26
N ALA A 144 0.43 -17.99 -12.64
CA ALA A 144 1.21 -19.03 -13.32
C ALA A 144 0.42 -20.32 -13.58
N GLN A 145 -0.78 -20.45 -13.00
CA GLN A 145 -1.75 -21.52 -13.28
C GLN A 145 -2.60 -21.17 -14.51
#